data_AF-A0A077ZLF3-F1
#
_entry.id   AF-A0A077ZLF3-F1
#
_cell.length_a   1.000
_cell.length_b   1.000
_cell.length_c   1.000
_cell.angle_alpha   90.00
_cell.angle_beta   90.00
_cell.angle_gamma   90.00
#
_symmetry.space_group_name_H-M   'P 1'
#
loop_
_entity.id
_entity.type
_entity.pdbx_description
1 polymer ?
#
loop_
_entity_poly.entity_id
_entity_poly.type
_entity_poly.pdbx_seq_one_letter_code
_entity_poly.pdbx_strand_id
1 'polypeptide(L)'
;MGKIFVQRKKFDNESKSDVDKMVTELKNAFNLLLNENNWMDEPTKQKAKEKIHQMISSIGYPEEINKLDTIYEPLLEKHDDFHDTIINSNDSFFEINTKMLTWLRQKQNNQIGKPFDRHDFGGSPVIVNAWYAPSKNSIVFPAGILQPPFYDKTSPAAVNFGSIGSVIGHEITHGFDDQGAEYDSYGNLNVQNCIQYFEYLVDFREIFYKWWTNSSKEKFEEKVQCFVDQYSHFCYPELGDNVCVKGENTKGENIADNGGIKQSFAAYKALTKGKPQEVLPSLEQFTMDQIFFLSFANFWCGNFRNKFLQNMIDTNEHAPGRNRVVGTLQNFDEFAKAFNCPLGSVMNPEKKCVVW
;
A
#
# COMPACT_ATOMS: atom_id res chain seq x y z
N MET A 1 22.09 -8.79 -6.30
CA MET A 1 22.09 -7.61 -5.41
C MET A 1 21.25 -7.79 -4.15
N GLY A 2 19.98 -8.21 -4.24
CA GLY A 2 19.11 -8.40 -3.05
C GLY A 2 19.72 -9.23 -1.92
N LYS A 3 20.26 -10.42 -2.23
CA LYS A 3 20.98 -11.27 -1.26
C LYS A 3 22.10 -10.54 -0.53
N ILE A 4 22.93 -9.80 -1.26
CA ILE A 4 24.02 -9.00 -0.70
C ILE A 4 23.48 -7.90 0.21
N PHE A 5 22.42 -7.19 -0.20
CA PHE A 5 21.83 -6.11 0.59
C PHE A 5 21.27 -6.62 1.92
N VAL A 6 20.45 -7.67 1.90
CA VAL A 6 19.85 -8.28 3.09
C VAL A 6 20.95 -8.75 4.06
N GLN A 7 21.98 -9.43 3.53
CA GLN A 7 23.13 -9.89 4.33
C GLN A 7 23.93 -8.72 4.93
N ARG A 8 24.20 -7.66 4.15
CA ARG A 8 25.01 -6.52 4.61
C ARG A 8 24.28 -5.61 5.59
N LYS A 9 22.98 -5.37 5.36
CA LYS A 9 22.15 -4.58 6.28
C LYS A 9 21.91 -5.31 7.59
N LYS A 10 22.29 -6.59 7.69
CA LYS A 10 21.92 -7.48 8.80
C LYS A 10 20.43 -7.34 9.07
N PHE A 11 19.62 -7.38 8.00
CA PHE A 11 18.17 -7.37 8.16
C PHE A 11 17.84 -8.65 8.94
N ASP A 12 17.67 -8.47 10.25
CA ASP A 12 17.65 -9.58 11.19
C ASP A 12 16.27 -10.22 11.18
N ASN A 13 16.23 -11.50 11.52
CA ASN A 13 14.98 -12.23 11.62
C ASN A 13 14.04 -11.61 12.68
N GLU A 14 14.60 -10.84 13.62
CA GLU A 14 13.84 -10.08 14.62
C GLU A 14 13.02 -8.96 13.96
N SER A 15 13.62 -8.10 13.14
CA SER A 15 12.91 -7.04 12.40
C SER A 15 11.83 -7.62 11.50
N LYS A 16 12.11 -8.75 10.82
CA LYS A 16 11.09 -9.48 10.05
C LYS A 16 9.93 -9.92 10.94
N SER A 17 10.22 -10.51 12.10
CA SER A 17 9.20 -10.98 13.04
C SER A 17 8.38 -9.84 13.64
N ASP A 18 9.00 -8.71 13.94
CA ASP A 18 8.31 -7.57 14.54
C ASP A 18 7.38 -6.87 13.55
N VAL A 19 7.82 -6.71 12.30
CA VAL A 19 6.98 -6.18 11.23
C VAL A 19 5.83 -7.14 10.91
N ASP A 20 6.05 -8.46 10.96
CA ASP A 20 4.98 -9.45 10.80
C ASP A 20 3.91 -9.37 11.91
N LYS A 21 4.34 -9.15 13.16
CA LYS A 21 3.41 -8.83 14.27
C LYS A 21 2.65 -7.54 14.01
N MET A 22 3.34 -6.47 13.55
CA MET A 22 2.67 -5.21 13.19
C MET A 22 1.59 -5.44 12.12
N VAL A 23 1.88 -6.20 11.06
CA VAL A 23 0.88 -6.55 10.05
C VAL A 23 -0.33 -7.24 10.67
N THR A 24 -0.12 -8.17 11.60
CA THR A 24 -1.22 -8.83 12.31
C THR A 24 -2.06 -7.85 13.12
N GLU A 25 -1.42 -6.94 13.87
CA GLU A 25 -2.12 -5.90 14.64
C GLU A 25 -2.93 -4.96 13.73
N LEU A 26 -2.39 -4.59 12.56
CA LEU A 26 -3.10 -3.73 11.62
C LEU A 26 -4.26 -4.43 10.91
N LYS A 27 -4.14 -5.71 10.59
CA LYS A 27 -5.29 -6.52 10.11
C LYS A 27 -6.40 -6.60 11.18
N ASN A 28 -6.02 -6.74 12.45
CA ASN A 28 -6.98 -6.70 13.56
C ASN A 28 -7.63 -5.32 13.69
N ALA A 29 -6.86 -4.24 13.58
CA ALA A 29 -7.38 -2.88 13.59
C ALA A 29 -8.35 -2.61 12.42
N PHE A 30 -8.04 -3.09 11.20
CA PHE A 30 -8.98 -3.02 10.08
C PHE A 30 -10.29 -3.74 10.42
N ASN A 31 -10.23 -4.96 10.97
CA ASN A 31 -11.43 -5.70 11.35
C ASN A 31 -12.28 -4.95 12.40
N LEU A 32 -11.66 -4.22 13.32
CA LEU A 32 -12.36 -3.37 14.29
C LEU A 32 -13.09 -2.22 13.57
N LEU A 33 -12.38 -1.46 12.73
CA LEU A 33 -12.95 -0.36 11.96
C LEU A 33 -14.10 -0.82 11.04
N LEU A 34 -13.95 -1.98 10.43
CA LEU A 34 -14.98 -2.62 9.61
C LEU A 34 -16.26 -2.95 10.40
N ASN A 35 -16.12 -3.35 11.67
CA ASN A 35 -17.28 -3.59 12.53
C ASN A 35 -17.98 -2.28 12.92
N GLU A 36 -17.21 -1.24 13.22
CA GLU A 36 -17.70 0.08 13.63
C GLU A 36 -18.34 0.88 12.50
N ASN A 37 -17.99 0.59 11.24
CA ASN A 37 -18.60 1.27 10.11
C ASN A 37 -20.12 0.99 10.05
N ASN A 38 -20.91 1.98 9.67
CA ASN A 38 -22.38 1.90 9.65
C ASN A 38 -22.97 1.95 8.23
N TRP A 39 -22.11 2.04 7.22
CA TRP A 39 -22.51 2.23 5.84
C TRP A 39 -22.59 0.90 5.08
N MET A 40 -21.79 -0.10 5.46
CA MET A 40 -21.85 -1.45 4.89
C MET A 40 -22.87 -2.32 5.61
N ASP A 41 -23.56 -3.17 4.85
CA ASP A 41 -24.36 -4.25 5.44
C ASP A 41 -23.51 -5.43 5.92
N GLU A 42 -24.12 -6.26 6.77
CA GLU A 42 -23.42 -7.38 7.40
C GLU A 42 -22.88 -8.41 6.38
N PRO A 43 -23.61 -8.80 5.32
CA PRO A 43 -23.05 -9.70 4.30
C PRO A 43 -21.76 -9.16 3.66
N THR A 44 -21.72 -7.87 3.29
CA THR A 44 -20.53 -7.27 2.69
C THR A 44 -19.39 -7.17 3.71
N LYS A 45 -19.69 -6.87 4.98
CA LYS A 45 -18.67 -6.89 6.07
C LYS A 45 -18.05 -8.27 6.23
N GLN A 46 -18.82 -9.34 6.17
CA GLN A 46 -18.27 -10.70 6.27
C GLN A 46 -17.33 -11.02 5.10
N LYS A 47 -17.66 -10.59 3.88
CA LYS A 47 -16.75 -10.72 2.72
C LYS A 47 -15.46 -9.91 2.86
N ALA A 48 -15.54 -8.70 3.40
CA ALA A 48 -14.35 -7.92 3.69
C ALA A 48 -13.46 -8.60 4.76
N LYS A 49 -14.05 -9.17 5.83
CA LYS A 49 -13.31 -9.97 6.85
C LYS A 49 -12.63 -11.18 6.23
N GLU A 50 -13.34 -11.93 5.38
CA GLU A 50 -12.77 -13.07 4.63
C GLU A 50 -11.56 -12.62 3.80
N LYS A 51 -11.67 -11.49 3.10
CA LYS A 51 -10.58 -10.95 2.26
C LYS A 51 -9.35 -10.55 3.05
N ILE A 52 -9.50 -9.85 4.18
CA ILE A 52 -8.38 -9.48 5.07
C ILE A 52 -7.70 -10.74 5.61
N HIS A 53 -8.50 -11.73 6.02
CA HIS A 53 -7.98 -12.98 6.56
C HIS A 53 -7.16 -13.76 5.53
N GLN A 54 -7.58 -13.76 4.26
CA GLN A 54 -6.89 -14.41 3.15
C GLN A 54 -5.75 -13.57 2.53
N MET A 55 -5.52 -12.36 3.03
CA MET A 55 -4.47 -11.48 2.52
C MET A 55 -3.10 -12.00 2.91
N ILE A 56 -2.25 -12.27 1.93
CA ILE A 56 -0.87 -12.74 2.13
C ILE A 56 0.03 -11.55 2.48
N SER A 57 0.98 -11.75 3.40
CA SER A 57 1.98 -10.73 3.75
C SER A 57 3.40 -11.24 3.51
N SER A 58 4.18 -10.49 2.74
CA SER A 58 5.57 -10.84 2.40
C SER A 58 6.54 -9.78 2.94
N ILE A 59 7.36 -10.16 3.92
CA ILE A 59 8.21 -9.22 4.67
C ILE A 59 9.69 -9.43 4.36
N GLY A 60 10.38 -8.35 3.99
CA GLY A 60 11.82 -8.26 3.83
C GLY A 60 12.32 -8.78 2.47
N TYR A 61 12.16 -10.08 2.22
CA TYR A 61 12.75 -10.72 1.05
C TYR A 61 12.06 -12.04 0.64
N PRO A 62 12.12 -12.41 -0.65
CA PRO A 62 11.59 -13.69 -1.16
C PRO A 62 12.36 -14.89 -0.59
N GLU A 63 11.68 -16.03 -0.43
CA GLU A 63 12.35 -17.29 -0.01
C GLU A 63 13.38 -17.76 -1.06
N GLU A 64 13.16 -17.43 -2.33
CA GLU A 64 14.02 -17.68 -3.48
C GLU A 64 15.39 -17.01 -3.37
N ILE A 65 15.60 -16.10 -2.42
CA ILE A 65 16.90 -15.46 -2.19
C ILE A 65 18.02 -16.47 -1.91
N ASN A 66 17.65 -17.68 -1.45
CA ASN A 66 18.58 -18.78 -1.20
C ASN A 66 18.78 -19.70 -2.42
N LYS A 67 17.98 -19.55 -3.48
CA LYS A 67 18.01 -20.35 -4.71
C LYS A 67 18.54 -19.57 -5.92
N LEU A 68 19.18 -18.42 -5.70
CA LEU A 68 19.60 -17.53 -6.80
C LEU A 68 20.56 -18.21 -7.78
N ASP A 69 21.47 -19.07 -7.30
CA ASP A 69 22.43 -19.75 -8.17
C ASP A 69 21.68 -20.66 -9.17
N THR A 70 20.73 -21.47 -8.69
CA THR A 70 19.85 -22.28 -9.53
C THR A 70 18.98 -21.44 -10.48
N ILE A 71 18.48 -20.29 -10.02
CA ILE A 71 17.63 -19.43 -10.85
C ILE A 71 18.41 -18.82 -12.02
N TYR A 72 19.67 -18.42 -11.79
CA TYR A 72 20.49 -17.75 -12.80
C TYR A 72 21.46 -18.67 -13.54
N GLU A 73 21.55 -19.95 -13.18
CA GLU A 73 22.37 -20.97 -13.87
C GLU A 73 22.19 -20.94 -15.41
N PRO A 74 20.98 -20.82 -15.99
CA PRO A 74 20.82 -20.77 -17.44
C PRO A 74 21.47 -19.57 -18.14
N LEU A 75 21.88 -18.54 -17.40
CA LEU A 75 22.65 -17.40 -17.93
C LEU A 75 24.16 -17.65 -17.92
N LEU A 76 24.64 -18.66 -17.20
CA LEU A 76 26.08 -18.94 -17.01
C LEU A 76 26.50 -20.21 -17.73
N GLU A 77 25.61 -21.20 -17.80
CA GLU A 77 25.87 -22.49 -18.41
C GLU A 77 24.85 -22.80 -19.49
N LYS A 78 25.22 -23.68 -20.43
CA LYS A 78 24.34 -24.03 -21.54
C LYS A 78 23.14 -24.82 -21.04
N HIS A 79 21.96 -24.22 -21.23
CA HIS A 79 20.67 -24.85 -20.99
C HIS A 79 19.87 -24.88 -22.30
N ASP A 80 19.22 -25.98 -22.63
CA ASP A 80 18.57 -26.16 -23.95
C ASP A 80 17.54 -25.07 -24.24
N ASP A 81 16.71 -24.73 -23.25
CA ASP A 81 15.69 -23.68 -23.35
C ASP A 81 16.25 -22.24 -23.44
N PHE A 82 17.50 -22.01 -23.06
CA PHE A 82 18.07 -20.67 -22.83
C PHE A 82 19.44 -20.44 -23.51
N HIS A 83 19.82 -21.27 -24.48
CA HIS A 83 21.18 -21.30 -25.05
C HIS A 83 21.65 -19.95 -25.63
N ASP A 84 20.76 -19.13 -26.20
CA ASP A 84 21.09 -17.81 -26.74
C ASP A 84 21.29 -16.72 -25.67
N THR A 85 21.11 -17.06 -24.39
CA THR A 85 21.15 -16.11 -23.26
C THR A 85 22.39 -16.22 -22.39
N ILE A 86 23.30 -17.16 -22.69
CA ILE A 86 24.53 -17.38 -21.93
C ILE A 86 25.42 -16.14 -22.01
N ILE A 87 25.75 -15.56 -20.86
CA ILE A 87 26.62 -14.40 -20.72
C ILE A 87 28.08 -14.86 -20.73
N ASN A 88 28.87 -14.35 -21.68
CA ASN A 88 30.29 -14.63 -21.77
C ASN A 88 31.13 -13.49 -21.18
N SER A 89 32.35 -13.80 -20.73
CA SER A 89 33.28 -12.82 -20.18
C SER A 89 33.63 -11.67 -21.14
N ASN A 90 33.50 -11.90 -22.45
CA ASN A 90 33.87 -10.95 -23.50
C ASN A 90 32.65 -10.22 -24.07
N ASP A 91 31.44 -10.50 -23.58
CA ASP A 91 30.25 -9.81 -24.03
C ASP A 91 30.34 -8.31 -23.64
N SER A 92 30.01 -7.46 -24.59
CA SER A 92 29.78 -6.04 -24.34
C SER A 92 28.56 -5.83 -23.43
N PHE A 93 28.48 -4.65 -22.82
CA PHE A 93 27.30 -4.27 -22.04
C PHE A 93 25.98 -4.41 -22.84
N PHE A 94 26.00 -4.11 -24.14
CA PHE A 94 24.82 -4.25 -25.00
C PHE A 94 24.39 -5.72 -25.15
N GLU A 95 25.35 -6.61 -25.38
CA GLU A 95 25.09 -8.06 -25.50
C GLU A 95 24.57 -8.64 -24.19
N ILE A 96 25.18 -8.29 -23.05
CA ILE A 96 24.72 -8.71 -21.72
C ILE A 96 23.27 -8.30 -21.49
N ASN A 97 22.92 -7.04 -21.77
CA ASN A 97 21.54 -6.57 -21.60
C ASN A 97 20.56 -7.31 -22.51
N THR A 98 20.93 -7.51 -23.77
CA THR A 98 20.07 -8.20 -24.76
C THR A 98 19.79 -9.64 -24.33
N LYS A 99 20.82 -10.34 -23.85
CA LYS A 99 20.71 -11.71 -23.31
C LYS A 99 19.84 -11.76 -22.06
N MET A 100 20.06 -10.87 -21.11
CA MET A 100 19.25 -10.78 -19.88
C MET A 100 17.77 -10.51 -20.18
N LEU A 101 17.45 -9.57 -21.08
CA LEU A 101 16.07 -9.29 -21.49
C LEU A 101 15.42 -10.50 -22.19
N THR A 102 16.18 -11.18 -23.04
CA THR A 102 15.70 -12.39 -23.72
C THR A 102 15.39 -13.51 -22.73
N TRP A 103 16.28 -13.75 -21.77
CA TRP A 103 16.08 -14.72 -20.69
C TRP A 103 14.88 -14.38 -19.82
N LEU A 104 14.72 -13.11 -19.41
CA LEU A 104 13.57 -12.66 -18.62
C LEU A 104 12.25 -12.94 -19.35
N ARG A 105 12.18 -12.62 -20.65
CA ARG A 105 11.00 -12.88 -21.48
C ARG A 105 10.71 -14.38 -21.60
N GLN A 106 11.72 -15.20 -21.86
CA GLN A 106 11.56 -16.65 -21.94
C GLN A 106 11.08 -17.23 -20.59
N LYS A 107 11.67 -16.79 -19.47
CA LYS A 107 11.25 -17.19 -18.12
C LYS A 107 9.79 -16.84 -17.84
N GLN A 108 9.32 -15.66 -18.26
CA GLN A 108 7.93 -15.23 -18.12
C GLN A 108 6.99 -16.06 -19.01
N ASN A 109 7.35 -16.29 -20.27
CA ASN A 109 6.57 -17.13 -21.17
C ASN A 109 6.43 -18.57 -20.65
N ASN A 110 7.49 -19.09 -20.01
CA ASN A 110 7.48 -20.42 -19.38
C ASN A 110 6.55 -20.51 -18.15
N GLN A 111 5.90 -19.43 -17.72
CA GLN A 111 4.82 -19.48 -16.71
C GLN A 111 3.44 -19.75 -17.31
N ILE A 112 3.28 -19.61 -18.63
CA ILE A 112 2.00 -19.88 -19.29
C ILE A 112 1.64 -21.37 -19.09
N GLY A 113 0.41 -21.62 -18.63
CA GLY A 113 -0.09 -22.96 -18.32
C GLY A 113 0.35 -23.53 -16.97
N LYS A 114 1.17 -22.80 -16.19
CA LYS A 114 1.52 -23.18 -14.82
C LYS A 114 0.54 -22.58 -13.80
N PRO A 115 0.38 -23.19 -12.61
CA PRO A 115 -0.41 -22.61 -11.54
C PRO A 115 0.08 -21.21 -11.17
N PHE A 116 -0.86 -20.30 -10.88
CA PHE A 116 -0.55 -18.95 -10.43
C PHE A 116 -0.05 -18.96 -8.99
N ASP A 117 1.14 -18.40 -8.75
CA ASP A 117 1.70 -18.29 -7.42
C ASP A 117 1.32 -16.95 -6.77
N ARG A 118 0.43 -17.01 -5.77
CA ARG A 118 0.03 -15.86 -4.97
C ARG A 118 1.10 -15.40 -3.97
N HIS A 119 2.09 -16.23 -3.66
CA HIS A 119 3.18 -15.94 -2.72
C HIS A 119 4.42 -15.34 -3.41
N ASP A 120 4.42 -15.24 -4.74
CA ASP A 120 5.52 -14.58 -5.45
C ASP A 120 5.66 -13.13 -4.98
N PHE A 121 6.86 -12.81 -4.51
CA PHE A 121 7.23 -11.51 -3.94
C PHE A 121 7.08 -10.36 -4.96
N GLY A 122 7.24 -10.64 -6.26
CA GLY A 122 6.96 -9.68 -7.33
C GLY A 122 7.93 -8.50 -7.47
N GLY A 123 9.04 -8.48 -6.72
CA GLY A 123 9.98 -7.35 -6.73
C GLY A 123 11.32 -7.65 -6.06
N SER A 124 12.20 -6.65 -6.06
CA SER A 124 13.52 -6.77 -5.42
C SER A 124 13.44 -6.34 -3.95
N PRO A 125 14.10 -7.06 -3.02
CA PRO A 125 14.08 -6.71 -1.60
C PRO A 125 14.83 -5.40 -1.28
N VAL A 126 15.56 -4.80 -2.23
CA VAL A 126 16.31 -3.56 -2.03
C VAL A 126 15.50 -2.29 -2.30
N ILE A 127 14.28 -2.43 -2.82
CA ILE A 127 13.43 -1.31 -3.19
C ILE A 127 12.95 -0.59 -1.93
N VAL A 128 13.03 0.74 -1.92
CA VAL A 128 12.41 1.57 -0.87
C VAL A 128 10.99 1.92 -1.33
N ASN A 129 10.10 0.95 -1.22
CA ASN A 129 8.69 1.07 -1.54
C ASN A 129 7.91 -0.07 -0.84
N ALA A 130 6.59 -0.08 -0.92
CA ALA A 130 5.72 -1.20 -0.61
C ALA A 130 4.67 -1.34 -1.73
N TRP A 131 3.94 -2.46 -1.76
CA TRP A 131 2.85 -2.63 -2.73
C TRP A 131 1.82 -3.69 -2.31
N TYR A 132 0.59 -3.48 -2.76
CA TYR A 132 -0.49 -4.45 -2.83
C TYR A 132 -0.62 -5.00 -4.26
N ALA A 133 -0.84 -6.32 -4.38
CA ALA A 133 -1.16 -6.97 -5.65
C ALA A 133 -2.59 -7.55 -5.60
N PRO A 134 -3.58 -6.94 -6.28
CA PRO A 134 -4.98 -7.36 -6.22
C PRO A 134 -5.19 -8.82 -6.64
N SER A 135 -4.55 -9.26 -7.72
CA SER A 135 -4.64 -10.63 -8.24
C SER A 135 -4.04 -11.68 -7.31
N LYS A 136 -3.19 -11.29 -6.37
CA LYS A 136 -2.60 -12.17 -5.35
C LYS A 136 -3.32 -12.05 -4.01
N ASN A 137 -4.09 -10.97 -3.81
CA ASN A 137 -4.49 -10.47 -2.51
C ASN A 137 -3.30 -10.50 -1.53
N SER A 138 -2.22 -9.80 -1.90
CA SER A 138 -0.92 -9.87 -1.21
C SER A 138 -0.32 -8.48 -1.00
N ILE A 139 0.21 -8.22 0.19
CA ILE A 139 0.97 -7.02 0.55
C ILE A 139 2.45 -7.35 0.74
N VAL A 140 3.34 -6.52 0.21
CA VAL A 140 4.79 -6.78 0.20
C VAL A 140 5.55 -5.58 0.75
N PHE A 141 6.44 -5.85 1.71
CA PHE A 141 7.31 -4.86 2.34
C PHE A 141 8.79 -5.27 2.21
N PRO A 142 9.47 -4.86 1.12
CA PRO A 142 10.91 -5.07 0.94
C PRO A 142 11.77 -4.62 2.11
N ALA A 143 12.91 -5.28 2.32
CA ALA A 143 13.90 -4.89 3.32
C ALA A 143 14.41 -3.45 3.11
N GLY A 144 14.31 -2.93 1.87
CA GLY A 144 14.66 -1.55 1.55
C GLY A 144 13.77 -0.49 2.21
N ILE A 145 12.47 -0.74 2.44
CA ILE A 145 11.61 0.23 3.16
C ILE A 145 11.69 0.06 4.68
N LEU A 146 12.07 -1.12 5.17
CA LEU A 146 12.13 -1.47 6.59
C LEU A 146 13.41 -0.94 7.28
N GLN A 147 13.58 0.36 7.24
CA GLN A 147 14.68 1.11 7.86
C GLN A 147 14.18 2.51 8.26
N PRO A 148 14.93 3.28 9.09
CA PRO A 148 14.54 4.66 9.42
C PRO A 148 14.36 5.52 8.15
N PRO A 149 13.37 6.43 8.11
CA PRO A 149 12.47 6.79 9.22
C PRO A 149 11.25 5.87 9.38
N PHE A 150 11.07 4.86 8.53
CA PHE A 150 9.88 4.01 8.56
C PHE A 150 9.90 3.00 9.70
N TYR A 151 11.02 2.32 9.92
CA TYR A 151 11.11 1.31 10.98
C TYR A 151 12.45 1.34 11.67
N ASP A 152 12.38 1.33 13.01
CA ASP A 152 13.50 1.09 13.89
C ASP A 152 12.99 0.37 15.14
N LYS A 153 13.56 -0.81 15.43
CA LYS A 153 13.19 -1.60 16.61
C LYS A 153 13.41 -0.88 17.94
N THR A 154 14.26 0.16 17.95
CA THR A 154 14.54 0.97 19.14
C THR A 154 13.66 2.23 19.24
N SER A 155 12.91 2.56 18.18
CA SER A 155 12.02 3.72 18.20
C SER A 155 10.73 3.43 18.96
N PRO A 156 10.13 4.45 19.61
CA PRO A 156 8.82 4.31 20.24
C PRO A 156 7.76 3.79 19.29
N ALA A 157 6.76 3.09 19.84
CA ALA A 157 5.62 2.60 19.06
C ALA A 157 4.93 3.73 18.27
N ALA A 158 4.81 4.93 18.86
CA ALA A 158 4.23 6.08 18.16
C ALA A 158 4.97 6.41 16.84
N VAL A 159 6.29 6.31 16.82
CA VAL A 159 7.11 6.59 15.63
C VAL A 159 6.92 5.49 14.58
N ASN A 160 7.07 4.23 14.97
CA ASN A 160 6.94 3.08 14.05
C ASN A 160 5.52 2.97 13.48
N PHE A 161 4.48 3.11 14.31
CA PHE A 161 3.10 3.06 13.81
C PHE A 161 2.75 4.32 12.99
N GLY A 162 3.23 5.50 13.39
CA GLY A 162 3.06 6.71 12.58
C GLY A 162 3.69 6.61 11.18
N SER A 163 4.73 5.81 11.02
CA SER A 163 5.45 5.65 9.74
C SER A 163 5.19 4.28 9.10
N ILE A 164 5.99 3.23 9.32
CA ILE A 164 5.78 1.92 8.67
C ILE A 164 4.40 1.33 8.96
N GLY A 165 3.82 1.59 10.14
CA GLY A 165 2.45 1.17 10.42
C GLY A 165 1.46 1.84 9.46
N SER A 166 1.58 3.14 9.21
CA SER A 166 0.71 3.83 8.25
C SER A 166 0.91 3.31 6.82
N VAL A 167 2.14 2.95 6.44
CA VAL A 167 2.42 2.28 5.15
C VAL A 167 1.79 0.88 5.10
N ILE A 168 1.88 0.08 6.17
CA ILE A 168 1.23 -1.25 6.22
C ILE A 168 -0.28 -1.11 6.10
N GLY A 169 -0.88 -0.19 6.83
CA GLY A 169 -2.32 0.09 6.75
C GLY A 169 -2.72 0.57 5.36
N HIS A 170 -1.87 1.37 4.71
CA HIS A 170 -2.08 1.82 3.34
C HIS A 170 -2.17 0.64 2.36
N GLU A 171 -1.20 -0.28 2.39
CA GLU A 171 -1.23 -1.49 1.54
C GLU A 171 -2.39 -2.45 1.86
N ILE A 172 -2.78 -2.57 3.13
CA ILE A 172 -4.00 -3.34 3.49
C ILE A 172 -5.23 -2.68 2.88
N THR A 173 -5.31 -1.35 2.94
CA THR A 173 -6.44 -0.58 2.44
C THR A 173 -6.55 -0.62 0.92
N HIS A 174 -5.44 -0.77 0.18
CA HIS A 174 -5.49 -1.04 -1.26
C HIS A 174 -6.27 -2.31 -1.60
N GLY A 175 -6.39 -3.27 -0.68
CA GLY A 175 -7.32 -4.39 -0.86
C GLY A 175 -8.80 -3.99 -0.93
N PHE A 176 -9.13 -2.74 -0.63
CA PHE A 176 -10.48 -2.23 -0.45
C PHE A 176 -10.66 -0.81 -1.02
N ASP A 177 -9.69 -0.28 -1.77
CA ASP A 177 -9.86 0.96 -2.52
C ASP A 177 -10.79 0.74 -3.74
N ASP A 178 -10.94 1.73 -4.61
CA ASP A 178 -11.85 1.64 -5.75
C ASP A 178 -11.52 0.50 -6.74
N GLN A 179 -10.27 0.04 -6.82
CA GLN A 179 -9.85 -1.04 -7.70
C GLN A 179 -9.75 -2.37 -6.94
N GLY A 180 -9.08 -2.39 -5.80
CA GLY A 180 -8.95 -3.55 -4.96
C GLY A 180 -10.30 -4.06 -4.47
N ALA A 181 -11.28 -3.18 -4.23
CA ALA A 181 -12.65 -3.55 -3.94
C ALA A 181 -13.34 -4.36 -5.07
N GLU A 182 -12.74 -4.49 -6.25
CA GLU A 182 -13.28 -5.33 -7.31
C GLU A 182 -12.77 -6.76 -7.24
N TYR A 183 -11.77 -7.05 -6.41
CA TYR A 183 -11.18 -8.38 -6.28
C TYR A 183 -11.69 -9.13 -5.04
N ASP A 184 -11.90 -10.44 -5.16
CA ASP A 184 -12.26 -11.30 -4.03
C ASP A 184 -11.07 -11.64 -3.12
N SER A 185 -11.28 -12.53 -2.15
CA SER A 185 -10.27 -12.98 -1.18
C SER A 185 -9.13 -13.81 -1.79
N TYR A 186 -9.31 -14.34 -3.00
CA TYR A 186 -8.33 -15.12 -3.75
C TYR A 186 -7.68 -14.33 -4.89
N GLY A 187 -8.11 -13.09 -5.12
CA GLY A 187 -7.59 -12.22 -6.17
C GLY A 187 -8.29 -12.40 -7.53
N ASN A 188 -9.51 -12.95 -7.55
CA ASN A 188 -10.31 -12.97 -8.77
C ASN A 188 -11.07 -11.66 -8.92
N LEU A 189 -11.05 -11.09 -10.12
CA LEU A 189 -11.84 -9.90 -10.44
C LEU A 189 -13.34 -10.24 -10.45
N ASN A 190 -14.14 -9.44 -9.77
CA ASN A 190 -15.58 -9.51 -9.81
C ASN A 190 -16.09 -8.93 -11.15
N VAL A 191 -16.20 -9.81 -12.13
CA VAL A 191 -16.60 -9.48 -13.51
C VAL A 191 -18.07 -9.06 -13.63
N GLN A 192 -18.85 -9.07 -12.53
CA GLN A 192 -20.25 -8.65 -12.56
C GLN A 192 -20.42 -7.19 -12.99
N ASN A 193 -19.45 -6.33 -12.67
CA ASN A 193 -19.40 -4.95 -13.14
C ASN A 193 -18.99 -4.82 -14.62
N CYS A 194 -18.40 -5.87 -15.21
CA CYS A 194 -18.14 -5.92 -16.64
C CYS A 194 -19.33 -6.46 -17.45
N ILE A 195 -20.32 -7.09 -16.81
CA ILE A 195 -21.46 -7.69 -17.53
C ILE A 195 -22.26 -6.66 -18.32
N GLN A 196 -22.29 -5.38 -17.89
CA GLN A 196 -22.93 -4.32 -18.65
C GLN A 196 -22.36 -4.16 -20.08
N TYR A 197 -21.12 -4.62 -20.32
CA TYR A 197 -20.47 -4.59 -21.62
C TYR A 197 -20.60 -5.91 -22.40
N PHE A 198 -21.16 -6.96 -21.79
CA PHE A 198 -21.29 -8.29 -22.39
C PHE A 198 -22.73 -8.79 -22.29
N GLU A 199 -23.62 -8.22 -23.10
CA GLU A 199 -25.04 -8.65 -23.20
C GLU A 199 -25.20 -10.14 -23.56
N TYR A 200 -24.19 -10.75 -24.18
CA TYR A 200 -24.22 -12.17 -24.60
C TYR A 200 -23.80 -13.18 -23.52
N LEU A 201 -23.33 -12.73 -22.34
CA LEU A 201 -22.88 -13.62 -21.25
C LEU A 201 -23.95 -13.84 -20.15
N VAL A 202 -25.23 -13.78 -20.52
CA VAL A 202 -26.36 -13.86 -19.57
C VAL A 202 -26.31 -15.13 -18.72
N ASP A 203 -25.91 -16.26 -19.30
CA ASP A 203 -25.85 -17.57 -18.62
C ASP A 203 -24.72 -17.70 -17.58
N PHE A 204 -23.75 -16.77 -17.56
CA PHE A 204 -22.66 -16.80 -16.57
C PHE A 204 -22.94 -15.93 -15.33
N ARG A 205 -24.09 -15.21 -15.27
CA ARG A 205 -24.41 -14.30 -14.16
C ARG A 205 -24.37 -14.96 -12.78
N GLU A 206 -24.77 -16.22 -12.67
CA GLU A 206 -24.72 -16.98 -11.40
C GLU A 206 -23.31 -17.42 -11.00
N ILE A 207 -22.36 -17.45 -11.95
CA ILE A 207 -20.97 -17.83 -11.69
C ILE A 207 -20.17 -16.63 -11.16
N PHE A 208 -20.65 -15.40 -11.39
CA PHE A 208 -19.97 -14.19 -10.95
C PHE A 208 -20.29 -13.86 -9.48
N TYR A 209 -19.28 -14.01 -8.63
CA TYR A 209 -19.37 -13.90 -7.18
C TYR A 209 -19.67 -12.46 -6.76
N LYS A 210 -20.91 -12.21 -6.32
CA LYS A 210 -21.34 -10.91 -5.83
C LYS A 210 -20.92 -10.70 -4.38
N TRP A 211 -19.75 -10.11 -4.17
CA TRP A 211 -19.26 -9.87 -2.81
C TRP A 211 -19.76 -8.55 -2.18
N TRP A 212 -20.15 -7.59 -3.03
CA TRP A 212 -20.88 -6.37 -2.63
C TRP A 212 -22.38 -6.54 -2.83
N THR A 213 -23.18 -6.13 -1.85
CA THR A 213 -24.57 -5.77 -2.16
C THR A 213 -24.64 -4.44 -2.90
N ASN A 214 -25.72 -4.20 -3.66
CA ASN A 214 -25.91 -2.93 -4.37
C ASN A 214 -25.89 -1.74 -3.40
N SER A 215 -26.56 -1.87 -2.25
CA SER A 215 -26.62 -0.81 -1.23
C SER A 215 -25.24 -0.46 -0.67
N SER A 216 -24.41 -1.47 -0.36
CA SER A 216 -23.04 -1.22 0.09
C SER A 216 -22.18 -0.61 -1.02
N LYS A 217 -22.36 -1.02 -2.28
CA LYS A 217 -21.60 -0.48 -3.42
C LYS A 217 -21.94 0.99 -3.68
N GLU A 218 -23.22 1.35 -3.71
CA GLU A 218 -23.68 2.73 -3.91
C GLU A 218 -23.12 3.66 -2.81
N LYS A 219 -23.16 3.23 -1.54
CA LYS A 219 -22.59 4.00 -0.43
C LYS A 219 -21.06 4.07 -0.48
N PHE A 220 -20.40 3.03 -0.96
CA PHE A 220 -18.96 3.06 -1.19
C PHE A 220 -18.62 4.15 -2.21
N GLU A 221 -19.31 4.17 -3.36
CA GLU A 221 -19.12 5.18 -4.41
C GLU A 221 -19.39 6.60 -3.92
N GLU A 222 -20.44 6.82 -3.12
CA GLU A 222 -20.71 8.11 -2.47
C GLU A 222 -19.53 8.57 -1.59
N LYS A 223 -18.96 7.65 -0.81
CA LYS A 223 -17.84 7.95 0.08
C LYS A 223 -16.53 8.18 -0.68
N VAL A 224 -16.30 7.45 -1.77
CA VAL A 224 -15.18 7.69 -2.70
C VAL A 224 -15.31 9.08 -3.34
N GLN A 225 -16.52 9.47 -3.75
CA GLN A 225 -16.75 10.79 -4.35
C GLN A 225 -16.38 11.93 -3.39
N CYS A 226 -16.56 11.75 -2.08
CA CYS A 226 -16.09 12.74 -1.10
C CYS A 226 -14.58 13.01 -1.23
N PHE A 227 -13.77 11.95 -1.39
CA PHE A 227 -12.32 12.09 -1.58
C PHE A 227 -11.98 12.73 -2.91
N VAL A 228 -12.67 12.36 -3.99
CA VAL A 228 -12.52 12.98 -5.30
C VAL A 228 -12.75 14.48 -5.20
N ASP A 229 -13.85 14.89 -4.56
CA ASP A 229 -14.18 16.30 -4.36
C ASP A 229 -13.12 16.99 -3.49
N GLN A 230 -12.77 16.42 -2.33
CA GLN A 230 -11.80 17.03 -1.40
C GLN A 230 -10.46 17.28 -2.08
N TYR A 231 -9.87 16.26 -2.72
CA TYR A 231 -8.54 16.39 -3.29
C TYR A 231 -8.52 17.27 -4.53
N SER A 232 -9.63 17.36 -5.28
CA SER A 232 -9.75 18.26 -6.42
C SER A 232 -9.68 19.76 -6.04
N HIS A 233 -9.81 20.11 -4.76
CA HIS A 233 -9.65 21.49 -4.27
C HIS A 233 -8.18 21.85 -3.96
N PHE A 234 -7.24 20.91 -4.03
CA PHE A 234 -5.83 21.19 -3.80
C PHE A 234 -5.16 21.73 -5.05
N CYS A 235 -5.10 23.06 -5.16
CA CYS A 235 -4.56 23.76 -6.33
C CYS A 235 -3.14 24.32 -6.11
N TYR A 236 -2.42 24.49 -7.23
CA TYR A 236 -1.02 24.91 -7.32
C TYR A 236 -0.88 26.14 -8.22
N PRO A 237 -1.12 27.35 -7.69
CA PRO A 237 -1.10 28.59 -8.47
C PRO A 237 0.23 28.85 -9.19
N GLU A 238 1.35 28.34 -8.66
CA GLU A 238 2.68 28.45 -9.26
C GLU A 238 2.84 27.68 -10.59
N LEU A 239 1.86 26.84 -10.95
CA LEU A 239 1.80 26.11 -12.22
C LEU A 239 0.82 26.73 -13.22
N GLY A 240 0.01 27.70 -12.78
CA GLY A 240 -1.03 28.34 -13.58
C GLY A 240 -2.40 28.27 -12.93
N ASP A 241 -3.34 29.01 -13.51
CA ASP A 241 -4.73 29.03 -13.04
C ASP A 241 -5.38 27.65 -13.20
N ASN A 242 -6.10 27.21 -12.17
CA ASN A 242 -6.87 25.96 -12.14
C ASN A 242 -6.04 24.66 -12.27
N VAL A 243 -4.72 24.70 -12.00
CA VAL A 243 -3.93 23.46 -11.86
C VAL A 243 -4.14 22.89 -10.47
N CYS A 244 -4.98 21.87 -10.36
CA CYS A 244 -5.30 21.20 -9.10
C CYS A 244 -5.05 19.70 -9.18
N VAL A 245 -4.88 19.06 -8.02
CA VAL A 245 -4.78 17.59 -7.94
C VAL A 245 -6.00 16.97 -8.60
N LYS A 246 -5.80 15.94 -9.42
CA LYS A 246 -6.89 15.22 -10.09
C LYS A 246 -7.48 14.20 -9.11
N GLY A 247 -8.45 14.63 -8.30
CA GLY A 247 -9.06 13.80 -7.26
C GLY A 247 -9.51 12.43 -7.77
N GLU A 248 -10.08 12.37 -8.98
CA GLU A 248 -10.50 11.14 -9.65
C GLU A 248 -9.34 10.17 -9.92
N ASN A 249 -8.19 10.68 -10.38
CA ASN A 249 -7.01 9.86 -10.64
C ASN A 249 -6.33 9.39 -9.35
N THR A 250 -6.45 10.19 -8.28
CA THR A 250 -5.76 9.93 -7.01
C THR A 250 -6.59 9.19 -5.96
N LYS A 251 -7.84 8.86 -6.28
CA LYS A 251 -8.80 8.37 -5.28
C LYS A 251 -8.36 7.09 -4.58
N GLY A 252 -7.79 6.12 -5.29
CA GLY A 252 -7.32 4.87 -4.70
C GLY A 252 -6.26 5.09 -3.62
N GLU A 253 -5.22 5.87 -3.97
CA GLU A 253 -4.16 6.29 -3.05
C GLU A 253 -4.68 7.11 -1.87
N ASN A 254 -5.62 8.04 -2.12
CA ASN A 254 -6.20 8.87 -1.07
C ASN A 254 -7.03 8.03 -0.09
N ILE A 255 -7.80 7.06 -0.58
CA ILE A 255 -8.54 6.09 0.25
C ILE A 255 -7.54 5.29 1.08
N ALA A 256 -6.45 4.82 0.47
CA ALA A 256 -5.43 4.03 1.12
C ALA A 256 -4.69 4.81 2.22
N ASP A 257 -4.32 6.07 1.99
CA ASP A 257 -3.74 6.94 3.01
C ASP A 257 -4.66 7.14 4.21
N ASN A 258 -5.95 7.39 3.93
CA ASN A 258 -6.94 7.71 4.95
C ASN A 258 -7.33 6.49 5.79
N GLY A 259 -7.48 5.32 5.16
CA GLY A 259 -7.69 4.06 5.87
C GLY A 259 -6.43 3.62 6.64
N GLY A 260 -5.26 3.75 6.01
CA GLY A 260 -4.00 3.28 6.56
C GLY A 260 -3.58 3.98 7.85
N ILE A 261 -3.69 5.30 7.90
CA ILE A 261 -3.37 6.04 9.12
C ILE A 261 -4.34 5.71 10.27
N LYS A 262 -5.63 5.50 9.96
CA LYS A 262 -6.67 5.17 10.96
C LYS A 262 -6.44 3.80 11.57
N GLN A 263 -6.18 2.81 10.73
CA GLN A 263 -5.82 1.46 11.17
C GLN A 263 -4.56 1.48 12.03
N SER A 264 -3.54 2.21 11.59
CA SER A 264 -2.27 2.28 12.31
C SER A 264 -2.41 2.98 13.66
N PHE A 265 -3.19 4.06 13.74
CA PHE A 265 -3.48 4.72 15.01
C PHE A 265 -4.29 3.81 15.94
N ALA A 266 -5.33 3.12 15.45
CA ALA A 266 -6.10 2.16 16.25
C ALA A 266 -5.21 1.03 16.80
N ALA A 267 -4.32 0.46 15.97
CA ALA A 267 -3.37 -0.55 16.39
C ALA A 267 -2.36 -0.01 17.43
N TYR A 268 -1.84 1.20 17.21
CA TYR A 268 -0.99 1.91 18.16
C TYR A 268 -1.67 2.08 19.52
N LYS A 269 -2.91 2.61 19.53
CA LYS A 269 -3.66 2.83 20.78
C LYS A 269 -3.97 1.52 21.48
N ALA A 270 -4.28 0.45 20.74
CA ALA A 270 -4.46 -0.89 21.31
C ALA A 270 -3.17 -1.39 21.99
N LEU A 271 -2.03 -1.25 21.31
CA LEU A 271 -0.72 -1.69 21.80
C LEU A 271 -0.25 -0.92 23.04
N THR A 272 -0.57 0.37 23.14
CA THR A 272 -0.14 1.24 24.25
C THR A 272 -1.16 1.36 25.37
N LYS A 273 -2.34 0.74 25.23
CA LYS A 273 -3.41 0.83 26.23
C LYS A 273 -2.91 0.32 27.60
N GLY A 274 -2.99 1.18 28.61
CA GLY A 274 -2.58 0.85 29.98
C GLY A 274 -1.07 0.82 30.22
N LYS A 275 -0.24 1.10 29.21
CA LYS A 275 1.21 1.26 29.39
C LYS A 275 1.54 2.69 29.85
N PRO A 276 2.63 2.89 30.62
CA PRO A 276 3.12 4.22 30.94
C PRO A 276 3.37 5.04 29.66
N GLN A 277 3.03 6.32 29.70
CA GLN A 277 3.27 7.20 28.55
C GLN A 277 4.78 7.44 28.42
N GLU A 278 5.34 7.04 27.29
CA GLU A 278 6.71 7.37 26.92
C GLU A 278 6.85 8.88 26.67
N VAL A 279 8.05 9.40 26.91
CA VAL A 279 8.42 10.78 26.58
C VAL A 279 9.70 10.73 25.77
N LEU A 280 9.73 11.44 24.65
CA LEU A 280 10.91 11.53 23.81
C LEU A 280 11.81 12.67 24.30
N PRO A 281 13.10 12.41 24.60
CA PRO A 281 14.04 13.47 24.95
C PRO A 281 14.10 14.56 23.87
N SER A 282 14.15 15.82 24.28
CA SER A 282 14.12 17.01 23.41
C SER A 282 12.81 17.25 22.64
N LEU A 283 11.78 16.44 22.89
CA LEU A 283 10.43 16.58 22.32
C LEU A 283 9.36 16.46 23.42
N GLU A 284 9.69 16.82 24.66
CA GLU A 284 8.83 16.69 25.85
C GLU A 284 7.55 17.53 25.74
N GLN A 285 7.53 18.56 24.89
CA GLN A 285 6.34 19.35 24.58
C GLN A 285 5.28 18.60 23.78
N PHE A 286 5.63 17.47 23.17
CA PHE A 286 4.71 16.66 22.38
C PHE A 286 4.29 15.40 23.14
N THR A 287 2.99 15.12 23.13
CA THR A 287 2.45 13.82 23.51
C THR A 287 2.82 12.75 22.49
N MET A 288 2.75 11.46 22.88
CA MET A 288 3.01 10.37 21.93
C MET A 288 1.98 10.28 20.80
N ASP A 289 0.73 10.70 21.04
CA ASP A 289 -0.27 10.83 19.97
C ASP A 289 0.14 11.91 18.96
N GLN A 290 0.70 13.04 19.42
CA GLN A 290 1.25 14.07 18.51
C GLN A 290 2.50 13.57 17.78
N ILE A 291 3.38 12.82 18.44
CA ILE A 291 4.56 12.20 17.81
C ILE A 291 4.15 11.20 16.73
N PHE A 292 3.06 10.45 16.91
CA PHE A 292 2.53 9.57 15.86
C PHE A 292 2.23 10.35 14.59
N PHE A 293 1.48 11.46 14.69
CA PHE A 293 1.11 12.28 13.53
C PHE A 293 2.31 13.03 12.93
N LEU A 294 3.27 13.45 13.77
CA LEU A 294 4.53 14.03 13.28
C LEU A 294 5.36 12.99 12.53
N SER A 295 5.43 11.76 13.00
CA SER A 295 6.10 10.65 12.31
C SER A 295 5.47 10.39 10.94
N PHE A 296 4.14 10.34 10.88
CA PHE A 296 3.38 10.23 9.62
C PHE A 296 3.71 11.37 8.65
N ALA A 297 3.64 12.62 9.11
CA ALA A 297 3.89 13.77 8.24
C ALA A 297 5.35 13.81 7.75
N ASN A 298 6.30 13.39 8.58
CA ASN A 298 7.73 13.59 8.31
C ASN A 298 8.26 12.75 7.14
N PHE A 299 7.75 11.53 6.92
CA PHE A 299 8.24 10.72 5.80
C PHE A 299 7.73 11.22 4.43
N TRP A 300 6.77 12.14 4.41
CA TRP A 300 6.31 12.85 3.21
C TRP A 300 7.06 14.16 2.93
N CYS A 301 8.02 14.53 3.77
CA CYS A 301 8.83 15.73 3.59
C CYS A 301 9.58 15.68 2.24
N GLY A 302 9.24 16.59 1.34
CA GLY A 302 9.86 16.70 0.03
C GLY A 302 9.26 17.85 -0.77
N ASN A 303 9.99 18.28 -1.81
CA ASN A 303 9.54 19.31 -2.74
C ASN A 303 9.84 18.88 -4.17
N PHE A 304 9.05 19.41 -5.11
CA PHE A 304 9.18 19.11 -6.53
C PHE A 304 9.56 20.37 -7.31
N ARG A 305 10.31 20.19 -8.41
CA ARG A 305 10.46 21.26 -9.41
C ARG A 305 9.14 21.43 -10.14
N ASN A 306 8.74 22.66 -10.47
CA ASN A 306 7.43 22.93 -11.09
C ASN A 306 7.11 22.03 -12.31
N LYS A 307 8.08 21.79 -13.21
CA LYS A 307 7.88 20.88 -14.35
C LYS A 307 7.57 19.44 -13.94
N PHE A 308 8.23 18.94 -12.89
CA PHE A 308 7.96 17.61 -12.36
C PHE A 308 6.65 17.57 -11.60
N LEU A 309 6.32 18.61 -10.85
CA LEU A 309 5.03 18.72 -10.14
C LEU A 309 3.86 18.72 -11.12
N GLN A 310 3.94 19.47 -12.23
CA GLN A 310 2.95 19.43 -13.30
C GLN A 310 2.79 18.01 -13.84
N ASN A 311 3.89 17.35 -14.20
CA ASN A 311 3.84 15.96 -14.68
C ASN A 311 3.23 15.01 -13.63
N MET A 312 3.57 15.19 -12.35
CA MET A 312 3.00 14.39 -11.25
C MET A 312 1.48 14.58 -11.14
N ILE A 313 0.99 15.82 -11.16
CA ILE A 313 -0.45 16.12 -11.15
C ILE A 313 -1.14 15.51 -12.37
N ASP A 314 -0.45 15.45 -13.51
CA ASP A 314 -1.03 14.97 -14.74
C ASP A 314 -1.10 13.45 -14.87
N THR A 315 -0.09 12.73 -14.36
CA THR A 315 0.12 11.31 -14.66
C THR A 315 0.23 10.40 -13.44
N ASN A 316 0.47 10.93 -12.25
CA ASN A 316 0.67 10.10 -11.05
C ASN A 316 -0.68 9.82 -10.37
N GLU A 317 -0.87 8.59 -9.93
CA GLU A 317 -2.01 8.18 -9.08
C GLU A 317 -1.87 8.66 -7.64
N HIS A 318 -0.66 9.05 -7.21
CA HIS A 318 -0.45 9.61 -5.89
C HIS A 318 -0.63 11.13 -5.89
N ALA A 319 -1.39 11.64 -4.91
CA ALA A 319 -1.37 13.06 -4.61
C ALA A 319 0.06 13.50 -4.19
N PRO A 320 0.46 14.76 -4.41
CA PRO A 320 1.73 15.26 -3.90
C PRO A 320 1.84 15.10 -2.37
N GLY A 321 3.04 14.85 -1.84
CA GLY A 321 3.25 14.49 -0.43
C GLY A 321 2.60 15.45 0.58
N ARG A 322 2.63 16.77 0.31
CA ARG A 322 1.91 17.76 1.13
C ARG A 322 0.41 17.48 1.22
N ASN A 323 -0.22 17.12 0.11
CA ASN A 323 -1.66 16.83 0.07
C ASN A 323 -1.99 15.46 0.67
N ARG A 324 -1.09 14.47 0.55
CA ARG A 324 -1.22 13.20 1.28
C ARG A 324 -1.25 13.43 2.78
N VAL A 325 -0.42 14.36 3.29
CA VAL A 325 -0.47 14.76 4.71
C VAL A 325 -1.74 15.55 5.04
N VAL A 326 -1.96 16.67 4.34
CA VAL A 326 -3.06 17.59 4.69
C VAL A 326 -4.42 16.95 4.51
N GLY A 327 -4.69 16.34 3.35
CA GLY A 327 -5.97 15.71 3.05
C GLY A 327 -6.31 14.60 4.03
N THR A 328 -5.33 13.77 4.36
CA THR A 328 -5.49 12.67 5.32
C THR A 328 -5.75 13.16 6.74
N LEU A 329 -4.97 14.14 7.23
CA LEU A 329 -5.12 14.64 8.60
C LEU A 329 -6.38 15.50 8.77
N GLN A 330 -6.86 16.18 7.73
CA GLN A 330 -8.16 16.87 7.75
C GLN A 330 -9.31 15.92 8.09
N ASN A 331 -9.25 14.69 7.59
CA ASN A 331 -10.29 13.67 7.75
C ASN A 331 -10.18 12.85 9.04
N PHE A 332 -9.23 13.17 9.93
CA PHE A 332 -8.95 12.38 11.12
C PHE A 332 -9.19 13.18 12.40
N ASP A 333 -10.26 12.85 13.13
CA ASP A 333 -10.66 13.58 14.34
C ASP A 333 -9.64 13.45 15.47
N GLU A 334 -8.97 12.32 15.55
CA GLU A 334 -7.91 12.01 16.50
C GLU A 334 -6.71 12.93 16.32
N PHE A 335 -6.40 13.31 15.08
CA PHE A 335 -5.39 14.33 14.80
C PHE A 335 -5.84 15.70 15.32
N ALA A 336 -7.06 16.12 14.97
CA ALA A 336 -7.60 17.41 15.41
C ALA A 336 -7.65 17.50 16.95
N LYS A 337 -7.99 16.40 17.63
CA LYS A 337 -7.97 16.28 19.09
C LYS A 337 -6.55 16.36 19.65
N ALA A 338 -5.60 15.62 19.08
CA ALA A 338 -4.21 15.59 19.56
C ALA A 338 -3.53 16.98 19.48
N PHE A 339 -3.90 17.81 18.51
CA PHE A 339 -3.36 19.17 18.34
C PHE A 339 -4.30 20.29 18.79
N ASN A 340 -5.46 19.97 19.36
CA ASN A 340 -6.50 20.93 19.76
C ASN A 340 -6.89 21.89 18.61
N CYS A 341 -7.04 21.38 17.40
CA CYS A 341 -7.42 22.16 16.22
C CYS A 341 -8.90 22.62 16.34
N PRO A 342 -9.19 23.94 16.29
CA PRO A 342 -10.56 24.44 16.31
C PRO A 342 -11.38 23.89 15.13
N LEU A 343 -12.66 23.59 15.35
CA LEU A 343 -13.59 23.22 14.28
C LEU A 343 -13.66 24.34 13.24
N GLY A 344 -13.60 23.98 11.96
CA GLY A 344 -13.57 24.94 10.83
C GLY A 344 -12.17 25.49 10.51
N SER A 345 -11.14 25.16 11.30
CA SER A 345 -9.76 25.45 10.91
C SER A 345 -9.35 24.64 9.68
N VAL A 346 -8.29 25.08 8.98
CA VAL A 346 -7.79 24.41 7.76
C VAL A 346 -7.54 22.92 7.98
N MET A 347 -7.07 22.52 9.17
CA MET A 347 -6.75 21.13 9.50
C MET A 347 -7.86 20.41 10.29
N ASN A 348 -9.00 21.05 10.54
CA ASN A 348 -10.17 20.43 11.16
C ASN A 348 -11.47 20.94 10.50
N PRO A 349 -11.67 20.66 9.19
CA PRO A 349 -12.89 21.04 8.48
C PRO A 349 -14.10 20.32 9.07
N GLU A 350 -15.29 20.93 8.94
CA GLU A 350 -16.54 20.31 9.40
C GLU A 350 -16.92 19.07 8.58
N LYS A 351 -16.74 19.13 7.26
CA LYS A 351 -16.95 17.98 6.36
C LYS A 351 -15.67 17.16 6.28
N LYS A 352 -15.77 15.87 6.62
CA LYS A 352 -14.67 14.90 6.57
C LYS A 352 -15.05 13.69 5.73
N CYS A 353 -14.11 13.21 4.93
CA CYS A 353 -14.29 12.03 4.09
C CYS A 353 -13.82 10.78 4.81
N VAL A 354 -14.68 9.75 4.87
CA VAL A 354 -14.37 8.49 5.55
C VAL A 354 -14.99 7.32 4.78
N VAL A 355 -14.16 6.37 4.40
CA VAL A 355 -14.55 5.06 3.86
C VAL A 355 -14.24 3.97 4.88
N TRP A 356 -12.96 3.72 5.14
CA TRP A 356 -12.43 2.66 6.01
C TRP A 356 -12.06 3.15 7.40
#